data_AF-A0A843I8K5-F1
#
_entry.id   AF-A0A843I8K5-F1
#
_cell.length_a   1.000
_cell.length_b   1.000
_cell.length_c   1.000
_cell.angle_alpha   90.00
_cell.angle_beta   90.00
_cell.angle_gamma   90.00
#
_symmetry.space_group_name_H-M   'P 1'
#
loop_
_entity.id
_entity.type
_entity.pdbx_description
1 polymer ?
#
loop_
_entity_poly.entity_id
_entity_poly.type
_entity_poly.pdbx_seq_one_letter_code
_entity_poly.pdbx_strand_id
1 'polypeptide(L)'
;MLLGSILSVAFAVQADEDDQGTTQDEDQDEQNNTTKMPRGHHYGNDTEREVGIMNNSLGARIRLLQLEKALLTNILKGVMTVQVLKGLNVTTTELEHILGNLSEVLENVRGADPAANDSVQVFVELKNESKNLTKQFRDTLRLLLDNETIAMIKEQLKNITNDELQNCSMRLRHWIRQFNMNQLYRLYGIIGETNTSLINDYINGNISLDLVKLQLRKMVNQMTQEKRHMIFSEIKEDNIKKKIHTQKMLEDMEHHGNGNGHGQPY
;
A
#
# COMPACT_ATOMS: atom_id res chain seq x y z
N MET A 1 15.18 -22.53 1.22
CA MET A 1 14.90 -21.17 0.72
C MET A 1 13.48 -21.00 0.16
N LEU A 2 12.95 -21.98 -0.57
CA LEU A 2 11.61 -21.96 -1.20
C LEU A 2 10.41 -21.62 -0.28
N LEU A 3 10.32 -22.18 0.93
CA LEU A 3 9.24 -21.88 1.90
C LEU A 3 9.22 -20.42 2.40
N GLY A 4 10.39 -19.76 2.45
CA GLY A 4 10.48 -18.35 2.86
C GLY A 4 9.85 -17.42 1.83
N SER A 5 10.10 -17.67 0.54
CA SER A 5 9.50 -16.91 -0.56
C SER A 5 7.98 -17.08 -0.60
N ILE A 6 7.47 -18.29 -0.34
CA ILE A 6 6.03 -18.57 -0.31
C ILE A 6 5.32 -17.94 0.90
N LEU A 7 5.94 -17.99 2.08
CA LEU A 7 5.38 -17.34 3.28
C LEU A 7 5.39 -15.81 3.14
N SER A 8 6.37 -15.23 2.45
CA SER A 8 6.35 -13.80 2.11
C SER A 8 5.22 -13.44 1.13
N VAL A 9 4.81 -14.34 0.24
CA VAL A 9 3.65 -14.12 -0.66
C VAL A 9 2.32 -14.31 0.07
N ALA A 10 2.24 -15.21 1.05
CA ALA A 10 1.03 -15.44 1.85
C ALA A 10 0.73 -14.28 2.82
N PHE A 11 1.78 -13.64 3.34
CA PHE A 11 1.69 -12.48 4.24
C PHE A 11 2.04 -11.20 3.50
N ALA A 12 1.05 -10.65 2.82
CA ALA A 12 1.27 -9.58 1.85
C ALA A 12 1.50 -8.19 2.49
N VAL A 13 1.15 -8.01 3.77
CA VAL A 13 1.24 -6.71 4.45
C VAL A 13 2.01 -6.86 5.77
N GLN A 14 3.24 -6.33 5.80
CA GLN A 14 3.94 -6.05 7.06
C GLN A 14 3.19 -4.90 7.75
N ALA A 15 2.92 -5.05 9.04
CA ALA A 15 2.64 -3.88 9.86
C ALA A 15 3.95 -3.11 9.91
N ASP A 16 3.97 -1.85 9.49
CA ASP A 16 5.13 -0.98 9.69
C ASP A 16 5.43 -0.97 11.19
N GLU A 17 6.40 -1.78 11.62
CA GLU A 17 7.09 -1.61 12.89
C GLU A 17 8.08 -0.47 12.62
N ASP A 18 7.64 0.74 12.97
CA ASP A 18 8.40 1.99 12.95
C ASP A 18 9.01 2.38 11.59
N ASP A 19 8.16 2.83 10.65
CA ASP A 19 8.62 3.64 9.53
C ASP A 19 8.92 5.07 10.01
N GLN A 20 10.17 5.28 10.42
CA GLN A 20 10.78 6.61 10.43
C GLN A 20 10.83 7.15 8.99
N GLY A 21 9.70 7.66 8.50
CA GLY A 21 9.63 8.64 7.41
C GLY A 21 10.64 8.47 6.26
N THR A 22 10.91 7.24 5.84
CA THR A 22 11.77 6.99 4.69
C THR A 22 10.90 7.05 3.45
N THR A 23 10.71 8.27 2.97
CA THR A 23 10.45 8.52 1.56
C THR A 23 11.55 7.78 0.81
N GLN A 24 11.20 6.67 0.16
CA GLN A 24 12.10 6.07 -0.83
C GLN A 24 12.30 7.13 -1.90
N ASP A 25 13.50 7.69 -1.95
CA ASP A 25 14.01 8.43 -3.10
C ASP A 25 14.06 7.45 -4.28
N GLU A 26 12.96 7.38 -5.02
CA GLU A 26 12.90 6.73 -6.33
C GLU A 26 13.55 7.65 -7.38
N ASP A 27 14.88 7.77 -7.30
CA ASP A 27 15.74 8.12 -8.43
C ASP A 27 16.72 6.94 -8.62
N GLN A 28 16.23 5.84 -9.20
CA GLN A 28 17.08 4.85 -9.85
C GLN A 28 16.50 4.50 -11.22
N ASP A 29 17.16 5.04 -12.25
CA ASP A 29 17.03 4.60 -13.64
C ASP A 29 17.44 3.12 -13.74
N GLU A 30 16.46 2.21 -13.81
CA GLU A 30 16.69 0.82 -14.22
C GLU A 30 16.73 0.72 -15.76
N GLN A 31 17.93 0.79 -16.33
CA GLN A 31 18.20 0.16 -17.61
C GLN A 31 18.30 -1.37 -17.41
N ASN A 32 17.23 -2.10 -17.73
CA ASN A 32 17.33 -3.54 -17.93
C ASN A 32 16.58 -3.99 -19.19
N ASN A 33 17.37 -4.48 -20.16
CA ASN A 33 16.96 -5.14 -21.39
C ASN A 33 15.93 -6.25 -21.10
N THR A 34 14.71 -6.13 -21.63
CA THR A 34 13.78 -7.25 -21.74
C THR A 34 13.14 -7.33 -23.12
N THR A 35 13.24 -8.53 -23.67
CA THR A 35 12.66 -9.02 -24.92
C THR A 35 11.19 -8.64 -25.06
N LYS A 36 10.86 -8.05 -26.22
CA LYS A 36 9.51 -7.63 -26.61
C LYS A 36 8.52 -8.82 -26.59
N MET A 37 7.58 -8.77 -25.65
CA MET A 37 6.27 -9.41 -25.75
C MET A 37 5.20 -8.32 -25.99
N PRO A 38 4.04 -8.65 -26.60
CA PRO A 38 3.16 -7.68 -27.22
C PRO A 38 2.44 -6.78 -26.21
N ARG A 39 2.21 -5.54 -26.65
CA ARG A 39 1.72 -4.38 -25.89
C ARG A 39 0.35 -4.62 -25.22
N GLY A 40 0.36 -4.80 -23.91
CA GLY A 40 -0.70 -4.36 -22.98
C GLY A 40 -0.11 -3.28 -22.07
N HIS A 41 -0.91 -2.34 -21.57
CA HIS A 41 -0.41 -1.29 -20.68
C HIS A 41 0.06 -1.93 -19.37
N HIS A 42 1.37 -2.08 -19.20
CA HIS A 42 1.93 -2.76 -18.04
C HIS A 42 1.79 -1.86 -16.80
N TYR A 43 0.82 -2.15 -15.93
CA TYR A 43 0.80 -1.61 -14.58
C TYR A 43 2.13 -1.94 -13.89
N GLY A 44 2.72 -0.98 -13.18
CA GLY A 44 3.94 -1.24 -12.41
C GLY A 44 3.71 -2.34 -11.36
N ASN A 45 4.75 -3.12 -11.04
CA ASN A 45 4.70 -4.25 -10.10
C ASN A 45 4.00 -3.92 -8.76
N ASP A 46 4.07 -2.67 -8.30
CA ASP A 46 3.43 -2.22 -7.05
C ASP A 46 1.91 -2.19 -7.14
N THR A 47 1.36 -1.81 -8.30
CA THR A 47 -0.11 -1.77 -8.50
C THR A 47 -0.68 -3.19 -8.55
N GLU A 48 0.01 -4.12 -9.21
CA GLU A 48 -0.39 -5.54 -9.22
C GLU A 48 -0.39 -6.12 -7.79
N ARG A 49 0.64 -5.81 -7.00
CA ARG A 49 0.72 -6.25 -5.60
C ARG A 49 -0.38 -5.63 -4.74
N GLU A 50 -0.71 -4.35 -4.94
CA GLU A 50 -1.79 -3.65 -4.24
C GLU A 50 -3.15 -4.26 -4.53
N VAL A 51 -3.48 -4.41 -5.81
CA VAL A 51 -4.73 -5.01 -6.29
C VAL A 51 -4.88 -6.44 -5.75
N GLY A 52 -3.79 -7.22 -5.75
CA GLY A 52 -3.82 -8.58 -5.21
C GLY A 52 -4.13 -8.69 -3.72
N ILE A 53 -3.83 -7.64 -2.93
CA ILE A 53 -4.24 -7.56 -1.53
C ILE A 53 -5.73 -7.22 -1.42
N MET A 54 -6.24 -6.36 -2.32
CA MET A 54 -7.61 -5.87 -2.34
C MET A 54 -8.65 -6.88 -2.85
N ASN A 55 -8.25 -8.13 -3.13
CA ASN A 55 -9.14 -9.25 -3.49
C ASN A 55 -10.23 -9.58 -2.43
N ASN A 56 -10.30 -8.85 -1.33
CA ASN A 56 -11.39 -8.87 -0.36
C ASN A 56 -11.49 -7.51 0.35
N SER A 57 -12.63 -7.26 0.99
CA SER A 57 -12.94 -5.99 1.66
C SER A 57 -11.97 -5.61 2.78
N LEU A 58 -11.37 -6.60 3.46
CA LEU A 58 -10.37 -6.34 4.49
C LEU A 58 -9.06 -5.83 3.89
N GLY A 59 -8.62 -6.41 2.77
CA GLY A 59 -7.46 -5.94 2.02
C GLY A 59 -7.69 -4.57 1.39
N ALA A 60 -8.88 -4.32 0.83
CA ALA A 60 -9.29 -3.01 0.33
C ALA A 60 -9.25 -1.94 1.42
N ARG A 61 -9.79 -2.26 2.61
CA ARG A 61 -9.72 -1.38 3.78
C ARG A 61 -8.29 -1.05 4.21
N ILE A 62 -7.39 -2.03 4.19
CA ILE A 62 -5.97 -1.79 4.50
C ILE A 62 -5.35 -0.83 3.49
N ARG A 63 -5.57 -1.03 2.18
CA ARG A 63 -5.02 -0.16 1.14
C ARG A 63 -5.57 1.26 1.20
N LEU A 64 -6.87 1.43 1.43
CA LEU A 64 -7.47 2.75 1.65
C LEU A 64 -6.90 3.45 2.89
N LEU A 65 -6.70 2.73 4.01
CA LEU A 65 -6.07 3.30 5.21
C LEU A 65 -4.59 3.68 4.99
N GLN A 66 -3.85 2.93 4.17
CA GLN A 66 -2.49 3.30 3.79
C GLN A 66 -2.46 4.58 2.97
N LEU A 67 -3.40 4.73 2.02
CA LEU A 67 -3.55 5.96 1.24
C LEU A 67 -3.99 7.14 2.13
N GLU A 68 -4.93 6.93 3.06
CA GLU A 68 -5.34 7.92 4.08
C GLU A 68 -4.11 8.40 4.89
N LYS A 69 -3.30 7.47 5.41
CA LYS A 69 -2.07 7.78 6.17
C LYS A 69 -1.09 8.61 5.33
N ALA A 70 -0.88 8.24 4.07
CA ALA A 70 0.03 8.92 3.17
C ALA A 70 -0.44 10.36 2.85
N LEU A 71 -1.73 10.52 2.54
CA LEU A 71 -2.36 11.82 2.29
C LEU A 71 -2.29 12.73 3.52
N LEU A 72 -2.66 12.23 4.71
CA LEU A 72 -2.54 12.98 5.97
C LEU A 72 -1.11 13.47 6.19
N THR A 73 -0.14 12.60 5.98
CA THR A 73 1.29 12.95 6.13
C THR A 73 1.70 14.06 5.15
N ASN A 74 1.31 13.94 3.88
CA ASN A 74 1.66 14.91 2.85
C ASN A 74 0.98 16.26 3.08
N ILE A 75 -0.31 16.28 3.43
CA ILE A 75 -1.05 17.50 3.76
C ILE A 75 -0.42 18.20 4.96
N LEU A 76 -0.12 17.45 6.02
CA LEU A 76 0.48 18.01 7.24
C LEU A 76 1.85 18.64 6.96
N LYS A 77 2.72 17.94 6.23
CA LYS A 77 4.01 18.47 5.79
C LYS A 77 3.86 19.70 4.89
N GLY A 78 2.88 19.68 3.99
CA GLY A 78 2.60 20.77 3.07
C GLY A 78 2.08 22.03 3.79
N VAL A 79 1.16 21.88 4.74
CA VAL A 79 0.65 22.98 5.57
C VAL A 79 1.77 23.64 6.35
N MET A 80 2.66 22.85 6.98
CA MET A 80 3.82 23.40 7.68
C MET A 80 4.79 24.12 6.72
N THR A 81 5.02 23.55 5.55
CA THR A 81 5.85 24.17 4.50
C THR A 81 5.29 25.54 4.10
N VAL A 82 3.97 25.63 3.86
CA VAL A 82 3.28 26.89 3.57
C VAL A 82 3.40 27.90 4.71
N GLN A 83 3.29 27.46 5.97
CA GLN A 83 3.47 28.34 7.13
C GLN A 83 4.88 28.95 7.18
N VAL A 84 5.92 28.14 6.94
CA VAL A 84 7.31 28.62 6.88
C VAL A 84 7.47 29.64 5.75
N LEU A 85 6.97 29.32 4.56
CA LEU A 85 7.01 30.22 3.38
C LEU A 85 6.32 31.56 3.63
N LYS A 86 5.16 31.55 4.29
CA LYS A 86 4.46 32.78 4.70
C LYS A 86 5.30 33.61 5.66
N GLY A 87 6.00 32.97 6.60
CA GLY A 87 6.96 33.65 7.49
C GLY A 87 8.13 34.30 6.74
N LEU A 88 8.48 33.77 5.57
CA LEU A 88 9.48 34.33 4.65
C LEU A 88 8.89 35.35 3.66
N ASN A 89 7.60 35.70 3.79
CA ASN A 89 6.86 36.58 2.87
C ASN A 89 6.81 36.08 1.42
N VAL A 90 6.86 34.76 1.20
CA VAL A 90 6.69 34.14 -0.12
C VAL A 90 5.19 33.92 -0.39
N THR A 91 4.75 34.24 -1.60
CA THR A 91 3.37 33.98 -2.04
C THR A 91 3.12 32.48 -2.13
N THR A 92 2.07 32.00 -1.44
CA THR A 92 1.77 30.56 -1.28
C THR A 92 0.43 30.13 -1.87
N THR A 93 -0.30 31.01 -2.55
CA THR A 93 -1.67 30.78 -3.02
C THR A 93 -1.84 29.49 -3.83
N GLU A 94 -0.91 29.20 -4.74
CA GLU A 94 -0.97 27.97 -5.55
C GLU A 94 -0.74 26.71 -4.72
N LEU A 95 0.21 26.75 -3.77
CA LEU A 95 0.47 25.63 -2.86
C LEU A 95 -0.73 25.36 -1.95
N GLU A 96 -1.40 26.41 -1.47
CA GLU A 96 -2.62 26.29 -0.67
C GLU A 96 -3.78 25.67 -1.45
N HIS A 97 -3.94 26.06 -2.72
CA HIS A 97 -4.93 25.45 -3.61
C HIS A 97 -4.66 23.95 -3.82
N ILE A 98 -3.40 23.56 -4.06
CA ILE A 98 -3.02 22.15 -4.21
C ILE A 98 -3.31 21.36 -2.91
N LEU A 99 -3.05 21.96 -1.73
CA LEU A 99 -3.39 21.34 -0.45
C LEU A 99 -4.89 21.19 -0.24
N GLY A 100 -5.69 22.16 -0.69
CA GLY A 100 -7.16 22.06 -0.71
C GLY A 100 -7.62 20.84 -1.50
N ASN A 101 -7.09 20.65 -2.72
CA ASN A 101 -7.41 19.49 -3.55
C ASN A 101 -6.95 18.17 -2.89
N LEU A 102 -5.77 18.13 -2.26
CA LEU A 102 -5.32 16.95 -1.52
C LEU A 102 -6.27 16.61 -0.35
N SER A 103 -6.81 17.62 0.33
CA SER A 103 -7.82 17.44 1.38
C SER A 103 -9.14 16.89 0.82
N GLU A 104 -9.57 17.30 -0.37
CA GLU A 104 -10.73 16.72 -1.03
C GLU A 104 -10.51 15.24 -1.38
N VAL A 105 -9.33 14.89 -1.91
CA VAL A 105 -8.97 13.48 -2.16
C VAL A 105 -8.96 12.67 -0.86
N LEU A 106 -8.47 13.24 0.25
CA LEU A 106 -8.51 12.58 1.56
C LEU A 106 -9.95 12.27 2.01
N GLU A 107 -10.87 13.20 1.85
CA GLU A 107 -12.28 12.98 2.19
C GLU A 107 -12.92 11.92 1.28
N ASN A 108 -12.57 11.90 -0.02
CA ASN A 108 -13.00 10.84 -0.93
C ASN A 108 -12.47 9.46 -0.51
N VAL A 109 -11.22 9.37 -0.07
CA VAL A 109 -10.63 8.13 0.47
C VAL A 109 -11.37 7.65 1.72
N ARG A 110 -11.79 8.57 2.59
CA ARG A 110 -12.57 8.27 3.80
C ARG A 110 -13.99 7.82 3.50
N GLY A 111 -14.59 8.36 2.43
CA GLY A 111 -15.93 8.01 1.96
C GLY A 111 -15.99 6.72 1.14
N ALA A 112 -14.85 6.22 0.65
CA ALA A 112 -14.81 5.02 -0.18
C ALA A 112 -15.24 3.76 0.59
N ASP A 113 -16.17 2.98 0.00
CA ASP A 113 -16.60 1.71 0.59
C ASP A 113 -15.64 0.57 0.19
N PRO A 114 -14.89 -0.02 1.14
CA PRO A 114 -13.99 -1.13 0.84
C PRO A 114 -14.72 -2.42 0.45
N ALA A 115 -16.04 -2.54 0.67
CA ALA A 115 -16.83 -3.69 0.26
C ALA A 115 -17.45 -3.54 -1.14
N ALA A 116 -17.36 -2.36 -1.75
CA ALA A 116 -17.90 -2.12 -3.07
C ALA A 116 -17.11 -2.86 -4.16
N ASN A 117 -17.81 -3.26 -5.22
CA ASN A 117 -17.24 -4.03 -6.33
C ASN A 117 -16.17 -3.23 -7.11
N ASP A 118 -16.29 -1.90 -7.11
CA ASP A 118 -15.39 -0.95 -7.75
C ASP A 118 -14.30 -0.40 -6.80
N SER A 119 -14.21 -0.91 -5.58
CA SER A 119 -13.25 -0.42 -4.56
C SER A 119 -11.80 -0.39 -5.03
N VAL A 120 -11.40 -1.35 -5.88
CA VAL A 120 -10.06 -1.39 -6.51
C VAL A 120 -9.88 -0.22 -7.47
N GLN A 121 -10.85 0.02 -8.35
CA GLN A 121 -10.80 1.10 -9.33
C GLN A 121 -10.75 2.47 -8.62
N VAL A 122 -11.65 2.67 -7.65
CA VAL A 122 -11.69 3.90 -6.83
C VAL A 122 -10.36 4.13 -6.12
N PHE A 123 -9.75 3.08 -5.54
CA PHE A 123 -8.44 3.20 -4.90
C PHE A 123 -7.36 3.64 -5.89
N VAL A 124 -7.30 3.05 -7.09
CA VAL A 124 -6.30 3.39 -8.12
C VAL A 124 -6.48 4.83 -8.59
N GLU A 125 -7.71 5.27 -8.83
CA GLU A 125 -8.04 6.65 -9.21
C GLU A 125 -7.58 7.65 -8.16
N LEU A 126 -8.00 7.46 -6.90
CA LEU A 126 -7.63 8.34 -5.78
C LEU A 126 -6.11 8.34 -5.52
N LYS A 127 -5.45 7.18 -5.67
CA LYS A 127 -3.99 7.07 -5.54
C LYS A 127 -3.28 7.88 -6.63
N ASN A 128 -3.73 7.77 -7.88
CA ASN A 128 -3.13 8.49 -9.00
C ASN A 128 -3.33 10.00 -8.87
N GLU A 129 -4.53 10.42 -8.48
CA GLU A 129 -4.83 11.83 -8.21
C GLU A 129 -3.95 12.39 -7.09
N SER A 130 -3.87 11.69 -5.94
CA SER A 130 -2.98 12.03 -4.83
C SER A 130 -1.50 12.14 -5.26
N LYS A 131 -1.02 11.19 -6.07
CA LYS A 131 0.35 11.19 -6.61
C LYS A 131 0.60 12.42 -7.49
N ASN A 132 -0.35 12.74 -8.38
CA ASN A 132 -0.25 13.89 -9.27
C ASN A 132 -0.24 15.22 -8.50
N LEU A 133 -1.14 15.39 -7.52
CA LEU A 133 -1.19 16.59 -6.68
C LEU A 133 0.07 16.73 -5.82
N THR A 134 0.56 15.65 -5.22
CA THR A 134 1.81 15.66 -4.46
C THR A 134 3.01 16.05 -5.34
N LYS A 135 3.03 15.58 -6.60
CA LYS A 135 4.03 15.98 -7.58
C LYS A 135 3.92 17.47 -7.92
N GLN A 136 2.73 17.97 -8.22
CA GLN A 136 2.49 19.39 -8.48
C GLN A 136 2.96 20.26 -7.31
N PHE A 137 2.61 19.90 -6.08
CA PHE A 137 3.05 20.63 -4.88
C PHE A 137 4.59 20.73 -4.82
N ARG A 138 5.29 19.62 -5.04
CA ARG A 138 6.76 19.58 -5.01
C ARG A 138 7.38 20.38 -6.16
N ASP A 139 6.82 20.29 -7.36
CA ASP A 139 7.32 21.00 -8.53
C ASP A 139 7.12 22.52 -8.36
N THR A 140 5.95 22.96 -7.88
CA THR A 140 5.68 24.37 -7.52
C THR A 140 6.62 24.83 -6.40
N LEU A 141 6.87 24.01 -5.37
CA LEU A 141 7.81 24.35 -4.29
C LEU A 141 9.25 24.58 -4.80
N ARG A 142 9.72 23.75 -5.74
CA ARG A 142 11.06 23.87 -6.35
C ARG A 142 11.24 25.14 -7.18
N LEU A 143 10.14 25.72 -7.68
CA LEU A 143 10.18 27.00 -8.40
C LEU A 143 10.27 28.19 -7.44
N LEU A 144 9.80 28.03 -6.20
CA LEU A 144 9.74 29.09 -5.19
C LEU A 144 10.98 29.14 -4.29
N LEU A 145 11.69 28.02 -4.14
CA LEU A 145 12.77 27.87 -3.17
C LEU A 145 14.05 27.32 -3.79
N ASP A 146 15.18 27.75 -3.22
CA ASP A 146 16.47 27.13 -3.46
C ASP A 146 16.66 25.86 -2.62
N ASN A 147 17.68 25.09 -2.95
CA ASN A 147 17.96 23.81 -2.31
C ASN A 147 18.30 23.95 -0.81
N GLU A 148 18.88 25.09 -0.40
CA GLU A 148 19.22 25.36 1.00
C GLU A 148 17.96 25.57 1.85
N THR A 149 17.01 26.38 1.38
CA THR A 149 15.74 26.59 2.08
C THR A 149 14.91 25.30 2.14
N ILE A 150 14.93 24.49 1.08
CA ILE A 150 14.29 23.17 1.07
C ILE A 150 14.90 22.25 2.14
N ALA A 151 16.22 22.25 2.30
CA ALA A 151 16.88 21.44 3.32
C ALA A 151 16.52 21.89 4.75
N MET A 152 16.46 23.20 4.99
CA MET A 152 16.03 23.76 6.27
C MET A 152 14.59 23.33 6.62
N ILE A 153 13.67 23.42 5.66
CA ILE A 153 12.28 23.00 5.83
C ILE A 153 12.24 21.49 6.15
N LYS A 154 12.96 20.66 5.38
CA LYS A 154 13.02 19.21 5.64
C LYS A 154 13.45 18.88 7.07
N GLU A 155 14.41 19.61 7.63
CA GLU A 155 14.86 19.41 9.01
C GLU A 155 13.75 19.71 10.03
N GLN A 156 13.01 20.80 9.83
CA GLN A 156 11.90 21.17 10.68
C GLN A 156 10.74 20.15 10.63
N LEU A 157 10.55 19.48 9.49
CA LEU A 157 9.49 18.49 9.29
C LEU A 157 9.80 17.10 9.89
N LYS A 158 11.00 16.84 10.42
CA LYS A 158 11.38 15.51 10.94
C LYS A 158 10.60 15.07 12.19
N ASN A 159 10.14 16.01 13.00
CA ASN A 159 9.57 15.73 14.32
C ASN A 159 8.07 16.01 14.40
N ILE A 160 7.36 15.98 13.27
CA ILE A 160 5.93 16.25 13.27
C ILE A 160 5.19 15.09 13.92
N THR A 161 4.53 15.39 15.03
CA THR A 161 3.56 14.51 15.67
C THR A 161 2.15 15.02 15.41
N ASN A 162 1.24 14.11 15.13
CA ASN A 162 -0.17 14.42 14.88
C ASN A 162 -1.04 13.25 15.33
N ASP A 163 -2.04 13.55 16.15
CA ASP A 163 -2.90 12.54 16.78
C ASP A 163 -3.76 11.78 15.77
N GLU A 164 -4.20 12.45 14.71
CA GLU A 164 -4.97 11.84 13.62
C GLU A 164 -4.11 10.83 12.85
N LEU A 165 -2.86 11.17 12.56
CA LEU A 165 -1.89 10.27 11.94
C LEU A 165 -1.58 9.06 12.84
N GLN A 166 -1.46 9.28 14.15
CA GLN A 166 -1.27 8.20 15.13
C GLN A 166 -2.49 7.27 15.18
N ASN A 167 -3.70 7.83 15.22
CA ASN A 167 -4.93 7.06 15.19
C ASN A 167 -5.06 6.24 13.90
N CYS A 168 -4.79 6.85 12.74
CA CYS A 168 -4.76 6.14 11.46
C CYS A 168 -3.75 4.98 11.48
N SER A 169 -2.57 5.20 12.06
CA SER A 169 -1.54 4.16 12.21
C SER A 169 -1.99 3.03 13.15
N MET A 170 -2.68 3.32 14.25
CA MET A 170 -3.27 2.30 15.12
C MET A 170 -4.34 1.47 14.40
N ARG A 171 -5.27 2.13 13.70
CA ARG A 171 -6.32 1.47 12.90
C ARG A 171 -5.69 0.56 11.84
N LEU A 172 -4.69 1.05 11.13
CA LEU A 172 -3.97 0.29 10.11
C LEU A 172 -3.30 -0.95 10.71
N ARG A 173 -2.56 -0.82 11.82
CA ARG A 173 -1.94 -1.96 12.51
C ARG A 173 -2.97 -3.00 12.94
N HIS A 174 -4.10 -2.58 13.49
CA HIS A 174 -5.18 -3.47 13.86
C HIS A 174 -5.69 -4.28 12.67
N TRP A 175 -6.05 -3.62 11.56
CA TRP A 175 -6.58 -4.30 10.38
C TRP A 175 -5.54 -5.20 9.69
N ILE A 176 -4.27 -4.81 9.67
CA ILE A 176 -3.19 -5.67 9.18
C ILE A 176 -3.09 -6.96 10.01
N ARG A 177 -3.15 -6.87 11.34
CA ARG A 177 -3.15 -8.07 12.20
C ARG A 177 -4.36 -8.96 11.93
N GLN A 178 -5.55 -8.38 11.76
CA GLN A 178 -6.75 -9.15 11.38
C GLN A 178 -6.59 -9.85 10.02
N PHE A 179 -6.03 -9.16 9.03
CA PHE A 179 -5.77 -9.74 7.71
C PHE A 179 -4.77 -10.89 7.79
N ASN A 180 -3.66 -10.68 8.49
CA ASN A 180 -2.64 -11.69 8.67
C ASN A 180 -3.14 -12.87 9.51
N MET A 181 -4.01 -12.65 10.50
CA MET A 181 -4.69 -13.72 11.23
C MET A 181 -5.50 -14.62 10.30
N ASN A 182 -6.26 -14.04 9.36
CA ASN A 182 -7.02 -14.83 8.39
C ASN A 182 -6.10 -15.66 7.48
N GLN A 183 -4.94 -15.10 7.07
CA GLN A 183 -3.94 -15.86 6.31
C GLN A 183 -3.31 -16.97 7.17
N LEU A 184 -3.06 -16.72 8.46
CA LEU A 184 -2.54 -17.71 9.40
C LEU A 184 -3.49 -18.90 9.56
N TYR A 185 -4.78 -18.64 9.81
CA TYR A 185 -5.77 -19.71 9.91
C TYR A 185 -5.84 -20.56 8.65
N ARG A 186 -5.76 -19.94 7.47
CA ARG A 186 -5.74 -20.67 6.20
C ARG A 186 -4.50 -21.56 6.09
N LEU A 187 -3.32 -21.03 6.43
CA LEU A 187 -2.07 -21.80 6.39
C LEU A 187 -2.09 -22.96 7.39
N TYR A 188 -2.59 -22.75 8.61
CA TYR A 188 -2.75 -23.82 9.59
C TYR A 188 -3.76 -24.88 9.13
N GLY A 189 -4.81 -24.48 8.41
CA GLY A 189 -5.73 -25.40 7.74
C GLY A 189 -5.04 -26.32 6.72
N ILE A 190 -4.18 -25.76 5.85
CA ILE A 190 -3.36 -26.51 4.88
C ILE A 190 -2.38 -27.45 5.58
N ILE A 191 -1.76 -26.99 6.66
CA ILE A 191 -0.78 -27.77 7.42
C ILE A 191 -1.44 -28.91 8.20
N GLY A 192 -2.72 -28.74 8.56
CA GLY A 192 -3.48 -29.70 9.37
C GLY A 192 -3.11 -29.69 10.86
N GLU A 193 -2.44 -28.63 11.32
CA GLU A 193 -2.07 -28.42 12.73
C GLU A 193 -2.50 -27.01 13.11
N THR A 194 -3.03 -26.81 14.33
CA THR A 194 -3.45 -25.47 14.78
C THR A 194 -2.67 -25.08 16.03
N ASN A 195 -2.06 -23.89 16.02
CA ASN A 195 -1.43 -23.32 17.20
C ASN A 195 -2.16 -22.03 17.60
N THR A 196 -3.26 -22.21 18.34
CA THR A 196 -4.13 -21.10 18.79
C THR A 196 -3.39 -20.12 19.70
N SER A 197 -2.45 -20.58 20.52
CA SER A 197 -1.61 -19.71 21.36
C SER A 197 -0.81 -18.74 20.51
N LEU A 198 -0.13 -19.22 19.46
CA LEU A 198 0.69 -18.37 18.61
C LEU A 198 -0.14 -17.32 17.85
N ILE A 199 -1.32 -17.71 17.39
CA ILE A 199 -2.25 -16.80 16.71
C ILE A 199 -2.72 -15.71 17.67
N ASN A 200 -3.11 -16.07 18.90
CA ASN A 200 -3.56 -15.13 19.92
C ASN A 200 -2.45 -14.15 20.32
N ASP A 201 -1.23 -14.64 20.52
CA ASP A 201 -0.07 -13.80 20.82
C ASP A 201 0.20 -12.78 19.71
N TYR A 202 0.03 -13.17 18.45
CA TYR A 202 0.19 -12.27 17.31
C TYR A 202 -0.91 -11.20 17.24
N ILE A 203 -2.17 -11.57 17.42
CA ILE A 203 -3.31 -10.63 17.39
C ILE A 203 -3.16 -9.58 18.48
N ASN A 204 -2.81 -10.02 19.69
CA ASN A 204 -2.58 -9.16 20.85
C ASN A 204 -1.34 -8.26 20.67
N GLY A 205 -0.43 -8.62 19.76
CA GLY A 205 0.81 -7.89 19.51
C GLY A 205 1.93 -8.24 20.48
N ASN A 206 1.83 -9.39 21.15
CA ASN A 206 2.88 -9.92 22.02
C ASN A 206 4.09 -10.42 21.21
N ILE A 207 3.87 -10.76 19.94
CA ILE A 207 4.90 -11.24 19.01
C ILE A 207 4.75 -10.60 17.63
N SER A 208 5.87 -10.46 16.92
CA SER A 208 5.90 -9.95 15.56
C SER A 208 5.52 -11.02 14.53
N LEU A 209 5.11 -10.58 13.34
CA LEU A 209 4.78 -11.47 12.23
C LEU A 209 5.97 -12.34 11.80
N ASP A 210 7.18 -11.81 11.90
CA ASP A 210 8.40 -12.54 11.51
C ASP A 210 8.70 -13.70 12.47
N LEU A 211 8.41 -13.52 13.77
CA LEU A 211 8.50 -14.61 14.73
C LEU A 211 7.49 -15.72 14.39
N VAL A 212 6.26 -15.34 14.03
CA VAL A 212 5.22 -16.30 13.59
C VAL A 212 5.67 -17.06 12.35
N LYS A 213 6.17 -16.36 11.32
CA LYS A 213 6.72 -16.97 10.10
C LYS A 213 7.86 -17.93 10.40
N LEU A 214 8.75 -17.56 11.32
CA LEU A 214 9.86 -18.41 11.74
C LEU A 214 9.36 -19.71 12.41
N GLN A 215 8.37 -19.62 13.29
CA GLN A 215 7.80 -20.78 13.95
C GLN A 215 7.06 -21.69 12.97
N LEU A 216 6.25 -21.13 12.07
CA LEU A 216 5.61 -21.89 10.99
C LEU A 216 6.64 -22.64 10.15
N ARG A 217 7.74 -21.98 9.77
CA ARG A 217 8.82 -22.60 9.01
C ARG A 217 9.48 -23.76 9.78
N LYS A 218 9.71 -23.60 11.08
CA LYS A 218 10.26 -24.68 11.93
C LYS A 218 9.33 -25.88 11.98
N MET A 219 8.03 -25.64 12.21
CA MET A 219 7.00 -26.67 12.26
C MET A 219 6.93 -27.45 10.94
N VAL A 220 6.83 -26.77 9.79
CA VAL A 220 6.82 -27.43 8.48
C VAL A 220 8.10 -28.21 8.22
N ASN A 221 9.27 -27.69 8.62
CA ASN A 221 10.55 -28.39 8.43
C ASN A 221 10.71 -29.67 9.25
N GLN A 222 9.97 -29.82 10.35
CA GLN A 222 9.97 -31.03 11.19
C GLN A 222 9.06 -32.14 10.62
N MET A 223 8.25 -31.83 9.60
CA MET A 223 7.36 -32.80 8.96
C MET A 223 8.11 -33.70 7.97
N THR A 224 7.47 -34.81 7.58
CA THR A 224 8.01 -35.70 6.55
C THR A 224 8.17 -34.98 5.21
N GLN A 225 9.05 -35.51 4.35
CA GLN A 225 9.26 -34.93 3.02
C GLN A 225 7.98 -34.93 2.20
N GLU A 226 7.16 -35.99 2.25
CA GLU A 226 5.89 -36.03 1.51
C GLU A 226 4.92 -34.93 2.00
N LYS A 227 4.76 -34.79 3.33
CA LYS A 227 3.86 -33.78 3.90
C LYS A 227 4.31 -32.35 3.55
N ARG A 228 5.62 -32.08 3.57
CA ARG A 228 6.17 -30.79 3.12
C ARG A 228 5.89 -30.51 1.64
N HIS A 229 6.04 -31.51 0.76
CA HIS A 229 5.74 -31.35 -0.65
C HIS A 229 4.26 -31.08 -0.91
N MET A 230 3.36 -31.77 -0.19
CA MET A 230 1.91 -31.55 -0.28
C MET A 230 1.53 -30.12 0.13
N ILE A 231 1.98 -29.68 1.31
CA ILE A 231 1.77 -28.30 1.80
C ILE A 231 2.29 -27.28 0.79
N PHE A 232 3.49 -27.50 0.26
CA PHE A 232 4.09 -26.59 -0.72
C PHE A 232 3.27 -26.50 -2.00
N SER A 233 2.80 -27.63 -2.53
CA SER A 233 1.97 -27.69 -3.74
C SER A 233 0.65 -26.94 -3.54
N GLU A 234 -0.04 -27.15 -2.42
CA GLU A 234 -1.30 -26.46 -2.11
C GLU A 234 -1.12 -24.94 -2.02
N ILE A 235 -0.10 -24.47 -1.28
CA ILE A 235 0.14 -23.03 -1.18
C ILE A 235 0.53 -22.44 -2.55
N LYS A 236 1.30 -23.17 -3.35
CA LYS A 236 1.67 -22.73 -4.71
C LYS A 236 0.44 -22.61 -5.60
N GLU A 237 -0.46 -23.58 -5.58
CA GLU A 237 -1.71 -23.55 -6.35
C GLU A 237 -2.58 -22.36 -5.95
N ASP A 238 -2.76 -22.13 -4.65
CA ASP A 238 -3.49 -20.98 -4.13
C ASP A 238 -2.90 -19.64 -4.59
N ASN A 239 -1.58 -19.52 -4.60
CA ASN A 239 -0.89 -18.30 -5.04
C ASN A 239 -1.07 -18.07 -6.54
N ILE A 240 -1.07 -19.13 -7.34
CA ILE A 240 -1.36 -19.04 -8.78
C ILE A 240 -2.80 -18.57 -9.01
N LYS A 241 -3.78 -19.15 -8.29
CA LYS A 241 -5.19 -18.73 -8.37
C LYS A 241 -5.36 -17.24 -8.04
N LYS A 242 -4.73 -16.78 -6.95
CA LYS A 242 -4.71 -15.36 -6.58
C LYS A 242 -4.14 -14.48 -7.70
N LYS A 243 -3.00 -14.88 -8.28
CA LYS A 243 -2.34 -14.12 -9.35
C LYS A 243 -3.22 -14.00 -10.59
N ILE A 244 -3.83 -15.10 -11.03
CA ILE A 244 -4.76 -15.11 -12.17
C ILE A 244 -5.95 -14.18 -11.91
N HIS A 245 -6.51 -14.22 -10.69
CA HIS A 245 -7.62 -13.35 -10.32
C HIS A 245 -7.23 -11.86 -10.32
N THR A 246 -6.08 -11.53 -9.74
CA THR A 246 -5.52 -10.16 -9.77
C THR A 246 -5.33 -9.66 -11.20
N GLN A 247 -4.75 -10.48 -12.07
CA GLN A 247 -4.53 -10.13 -13.47
C GLN A 247 -5.85 -9.85 -14.18
N LYS A 248 -6.87 -10.68 -13.95
CA LYS A 248 -8.21 -10.44 -14.50
C LYS A 248 -8.81 -9.11 -14.03
N MET A 249 -8.68 -8.78 -12.75
CA MET A 249 -9.16 -7.49 -12.24
C MET A 249 -8.45 -6.29 -12.90
N LEU A 250 -7.14 -6.41 -13.16
CA LEU A 250 -6.39 -5.39 -13.90
C LEU A 250 -6.89 -5.25 -15.34
N GLU A 251 -7.10 -6.37 -16.04
CA GLU A 251 -7.63 -6.39 -17.43
C GLU A 251 -9.04 -5.77 -17.52
N ASP A 252 -9.92 -6.08 -16.56
CA ASP A 252 -11.27 -5.53 -16.50
C ASP A 252 -11.25 -3.99 -16.32
N MET A 253 -10.29 -3.46 -15.54
CA MET A 253 -10.10 -2.01 -15.39
C MET A 253 -9.60 -1.34 -16.68
N GLU A 254 -8.73 -1.99 -17.46
CA GLU A 254 -8.28 -1.47 -18.76
C GLU A 254 -9.41 -1.38 -19.78
N HIS A 255 -10.33 -2.36 -19.77
CA HIS A 255 -11.46 -2.38 -20.70
C HIS A 255 -12.54 -1.35 -20.37
N HIS A 256 -12.75 -1.02 -19.09
CA HIS A 256 -13.70 0.02 -18.69
C HIS A 256 -13.16 1.45 -18.84
N GLY A 257 -11.84 1.65 -18.88
CA GLY A 257 -11.21 2.97 -19.12
C GLY A 257 -11.26 3.45 -20.59
N ASN A 258 -11.50 2.57 -21.56
CA ASN A 258 -11.49 2.89 -23.00
C ASN A 258 -12.88 3.05 -23.64
N GLY A 259 -13.96 2.96 -22.85
CA GLY A 259 -15.33 2.96 -23.35
C GLY A 259 -16.13 4.17 -22.88
N ASN A 260 -15.87 5.37 -23.39
CA ASN A 260 -16.89 6.40 -23.66
C ASN A 260 -16.28 7.67 -24.24
N GLY A 261 -16.23 7.74 -25.56
CA GLY A 261 -15.88 8.95 -26.28
C GLY A 261 -16.11 8.77 -27.76
N HIS A 262 -17.38 8.69 -28.18
CA HIS A 262 -17.93 9.16 -29.46
C HIS A 262 -19.41 8.76 -29.57
N GLY A 263 -20.27 9.51 -28.90
CA GLY A 263 -21.68 9.64 -29.29
C GLY A 263 -21.86 11.03 -29.89
N GLN A 264 -22.07 11.10 -31.21
CA GLN A 264 -22.21 12.33 -31.98
C GLN A 264 -23.34 13.24 -31.47
N PRO A 265 -23.22 14.57 -31.66
CA PRO A 265 -24.33 15.48 -31.43
C PRO A 265 -25.41 15.29 -32.50
N TYR A 266 -26.66 15.18 -32.07
CA TYR A 266 -27.84 15.49 -32.89
C TYR A 266 -28.48 16.77 -32.36
#